data_AF-A0A2V9DEI2-F1
#
_entry.id   AF-A0A2V9DEI2-F1
#
_cell.length_a   1.000
_cell.length_b   1.000
_cell.length_c   1.000
_cell.angle_alpha   90.00
_cell.angle_beta   90.00
_cell.angle_gamma   90.00
#
_symmetry.space_group_name_H-M   'P 1'
#
loop_
_entity.id
_entity.type
_entity.pdbx_description
1 polymer ?
#
loop_
_entity_poly.entity_id
_entity_poly.type
_entity_poly.pdbx_seq_one_letter_code
_entity_poly.pdbx_strand_id
1 'polypeptide(L)'
;SYRGLGAAQITFPVESQMDELAHQIGCDPQEFRLRNLAHSGESIHPGLRPIDADVLGDIRIAAETLRSNGPLAPKHGRSVCCSASDAGAHPVTLAMVQVHADGSVSVFSGSTEIGQGSHTVLAQ
;
A
#
# COMPACT_ATOMS: atom_id res chain seq x y z
N SER A 1 19.49 -2.38 -0.03
CA SER A 1 18.20 -2.02 0.60
C SER A 1 17.40 -3.28 0.87
N TYR A 2 16.32 -3.21 1.66
CA TYR A 2 15.33 -4.29 1.84
C TYR A 2 13.95 -3.78 1.40
N ARG A 3 13.00 -4.69 1.17
CA ARG A 3 11.64 -4.34 0.71
C ARG A 3 10.97 -3.34 1.66
N GLY A 4 10.40 -2.27 1.09
CA GLY A 4 9.75 -1.18 1.83
C GLY A 4 10.64 0.00 2.19
N LEU A 5 11.97 -0.08 1.98
CA LEU A 5 12.94 1.02 2.15
C LEU A 5 12.64 1.96 3.34
N GLY A 6 12.76 1.45 4.57
CA GLY A 6 12.54 2.28 5.77
C GLY A 6 11.08 2.40 6.20
N ALA A 7 10.11 2.11 5.32
CA ALA A 7 8.69 2.22 5.64
C ALA A 7 8.31 1.31 6.81
N ALA A 8 8.77 0.06 6.85
CA ALA A 8 8.45 -0.86 7.95
C ALA A 8 8.91 -0.33 9.32
N GLN A 9 10.08 0.34 9.35
CA GLN A 9 10.64 0.92 10.56
C GLN A 9 9.81 2.11 11.09
N ILE A 10 9.00 2.73 10.25
CA ILE A 10 8.15 3.88 10.59
C ILE A 10 6.69 3.47 10.78
N THR A 11 6.15 2.66 9.87
CA THR A 11 4.75 2.21 9.90
C THR A 11 4.41 1.49 11.20
N PHE A 12 5.26 0.55 11.66
CA PHE A 12 4.97 -0.21 12.87
C PHE A 12 4.80 0.67 14.12
N PRO A 13 5.75 1.57 14.47
CA PRO A 13 5.58 2.43 15.63
C PRO A 13 4.44 3.44 15.46
N VAL A 14 4.23 3.99 14.25
CA VAL A 14 3.12 4.94 13.98
C VAL A 14 1.76 4.26 14.19
N GLU A 15 1.56 3.07 13.61
CA GLU A 15 0.30 2.33 13.77
C GLU A 15 0.11 1.80 15.20
N SER A 16 1.19 1.44 15.89
CA SER A 16 1.12 1.08 17.32
C SER A 16 0.65 2.27 18.17
N GLN A 17 1.19 3.46 17.90
CA GLN A 17 0.79 4.68 18.58
C GLN A 17 -0.68 5.03 18.30
N MET A 18 -1.18 4.83 17.07
CA MET A 18 -2.59 5.04 16.75
C MET A 18 -3.51 4.19 17.62
N ASP A 19 -3.17 2.92 17.84
CA ASP A 19 -3.94 2.03 18.71
C ASP A 19 -3.81 2.42 20.20
N GLU A 20 -2.61 2.77 20.68
CA GLU A 20 -2.40 3.23 22.06
C GLU A 20 -3.19 4.50 22.37
N LEU A 21 -3.17 5.48 21.47
CA LEU A 21 -3.92 6.74 21.62
C LEU A 21 -5.43 6.49 21.63
N ALA A 22 -5.92 5.63 20.75
CA ALA A 22 -7.35 5.25 20.72
C ALA A 22 -7.79 4.65 22.07
N HIS A 23 -7.01 3.73 22.63
CA HIS A 23 -7.30 3.14 23.94
C HIS A 23 -7.28 4.17 25.07
N GLN A 24 -6.32 5.09 25.07
CA GLN A 24 -6.21 6.14 26.10
C GLN A 24 -7.43 7.06 26.15
N ILE A 25 -8.07 7.32 25.00
CA ILE A 25 -9.27 8.14 24.91
C ILE A 25 -10.58 7.32 24.92
N GLY A 26 -10.51 6.00 25.09
CA GLY A 26 -11.67 5.12 25.08
C GLY A 26 -12.37 4.99 23.72
N CYS A 27 -11.63 5.18 22.63
CA CYS A 27 -12.11 5.03 21.26
C CYS A 27 -11.74 3.64 20.71
N ASP A 28 -12.59 3.06 19.86
CA ASP A 28 -12.23 1.88 19.09
C ASP A 28 -11.06 2.23 18.14
N PRO A 29 -9.94 1.47 18.13
CA PRO A 29 -8.79 1.79 17.30
C PRO A 29 -9.06 1.84 15.79
N GLN A 30 -9.99 1.03 15.28
CA GLN A 30 -10.40 1.04 13.89
C GLN A 30 -11.13 2.34 13.56
N GLU A 31 -12.07 2.75 14.41
CA GLU A 31 -12.81 4.01 14.26
C GLU A 31 -11.87 5.21 14.37
N PHE A 32 -10.94 5.20 15.33
CA PHE A 32 -9.94 6.25 15.48
C PHE A 32 -9.09 6.39 14.20
N ARG A 33 -8.67 5.27 13.60
CA ARG A 33 -7.92 5.27 12.34
C ARG A 33 -8.74 5.82 11.18
N LEU A 34 -9.99 5.39 11.02
CA LEU A 34 -10.87 5.87 9.95
C LEU A 34 -11.11 7.39 10.00
N ARG A 35 -11.12 7.99 11.20
CA ARG A 35 -11.24 9.45 11.39
C ARG A 35 -10.00 10.24 10.97
N ASN A 36 -8.84 9.61 10.93
CA ASN A 36 -7.55 10.27 10.68
C ASN A 36 -6.92 9.90 9.32
N LEU A 37 -7.54 9.00 8.56
CA LEU A 37 -7.08 8.67 7.21
C LEU A 37 -7.45 9.78 6.21
N ALA A 38 -6.54 10.03 5.26
CA ALA A 38 -6.82 10.87 4.12
C ALA A 38 -7.85 10.21 3.20
N HIS A 39 -8.78 11.00 2.68
CA HIS A 39 -9.75 10.58 1.68
C HIS A 39 -9.12 10.58 0.29
N SER A 40 -9.77 9.88 -0.64
CA SER A 40 -9.43 10.01 -2.07
C SER A 40 -9.50 11.48 -2.49
N GLY A 41 -8.46 11.95 -3.17
CA GLY A 41 -8.28 13.34 -3.57
C GLY A 41 -7.60 14.23 -2.52
N GLU A 42 -7.33 13.74 -1.31
CA GLU A 42 -6.58 14.49 -0.29
C GLU A 42 -5.07 14.15 -0.34
N SER A 43 -4.23 15.11 0.01
CA SER A 43 -2.77 14.91 0.08
C SER A 43 -2.34 14.64 1.52
N ILE A 44 -1.53 13.59 1.71
CA ILE A 44 -0.98 13.20 3.02
C ILE A 44 0.22 14.07 3.45
N HIS A 45 0.86 14.75 2.51
CA HIS A 45 1.97 15.66 2.79
C HIS A 45 2.02 16.76 1.73
N PRO A 46 2.20 18.04 2.12
CA PRO A 46 2.31 19.14 1.16
C PRO A 46 3.31 18.85 0.03
N GLY A 47 2.88 19.08 -1.21
CA GLY A 47 3.69 18.85 -2.41
C GLY A 47 3.64 17.44 -2.98
N LEU A 48 3.03 16.47 -2.29
CA LEU A 48 2.78 15.14 -2.85
C LEU A 48 1.47 15.09 -3.63
N ARG A 49 1.43 14.21 -4.65
CA ARG A 49 0.21 13.90 -5.39
C ARG A 49 -0.88 13.42 -4.40
N PRO A 50 -2.12 13.88 -4.55
CA PRO A 50 -3.23 13.36 -3.74
C PRO A 50 -3.41 11.85 -3.88
N ILE A 51 -3.97 11.25 -2.84
CA ILE A 51 -4.31 9.82 -2.80
C ILE A 51 -5.39 9.54 -3.85
N ASP A 52 -5.13 8.56 -4.70
CA ASP A 52 -6.04 8.11 -5.77
C ASP A 52 -6.56 6.70 -5.45
N ALA A 53 -6.99 6.51 -4.20
CA ALA A 53 -7.45 5.23 -3.66
C ALA A 53 -8.51 5.46 -2.57
N ASP A 54 -9.48 4.55 -2.47
CA ASP A 54 -10.44 4.53 -1.35
C ASP A 54 -9.88 3.70 -0.19
N VAL A 55 -8.89 4.28 0.49
CA VAL A 55 -8.23 3.62 1.63
C VAL A 55 -9.21 3.36 2.77
N LEU A 56 -10.21 4.22 2.97
CA LEU A 56 -11.23 4.02 4.00
C LEU A 56 -12.11 2.81 3.68
N GLY A 57 -12.56 2.68 2.42
CA GLY A 57 -13.28 1.51 1.93
C GLY A 57 -12.48 0.23 2.09
N ASP A 58 -11.21 0.24 1.67
CA ASP A 58 -10.31 -0.92 1.77
C ASP A 58 -10.14 -1.38 3.23
N ILE A 59 -9.94 -0.44 4.16
CA ILE A 59 -9.79 -0.75 5.59
C ILE A 59 -11.09 -1.30 6.18
N ARG A 60 -12.25 -0.79 5.77
CA ARG A 60 -13.55 -1.33 6.20
C ARG A 60 -13.72 -2.76 5.73
N ILE A 61 -13.48 -3.03 4.45
CA ILE A 61 -13.58 -4.38 3.86
C ILE A 61 -12.62 -5.35 4.58
N ALA A 62 -11.37 -4.95 4.79
CA ALA A 62 -10.38 -5.76 5.49
C ALA A 62 -10.82 -6.09 6.92
N ALA A 63 -11.33 -5.09 7.66
CA ALA A 63 -11.76 -5.28 9.03
C ALA A 63 -13.02 -6.14 9.15
N GLU A 64 -14.00 -5.95 8.27
CA GLU A 64 -15.20 -6.78 8.19
C GLU A 64 -14.83 -8.24 7.89
N THR A 65 -13.93 -8.47 6.93
CA THR A 65 -13.42 -9.80 6.56
C THR A 65 -12.69 -10.46 7.72
N LEU A 66 -11.90 -9.70 8.48
CA LEU A 66 -11.24 -10.24 9.68
C LEU A 66 -12.24 -10.55 10.80
N ARG A 67 -13.29 -9.75 10.97
CA ARG A 67 -14.34 -9.99 11.98
C ARG A 67 -15.24 -11.16 11.62
N SER A 68 -15.47 -11.44 10.32
CA SER A 68 -16.29 -12.59 9.88
C SER A 68 -15.67 -13.96 10.17
N ASN A 69 -14.38 -14.03 10.53
CA ASN A 69 -13.67 -15.27 10.88
C ASN A 69 -14.02 -15.81 12.28
N GLY A 70 -15.23 -15.54 12.78
CA GLY A 70 -15.72 -16.01 14.08
C GLY A 70 -15.01 -15.40 15.30
N PRO A 71 -15.42 -15.81 16.52
CA PRO A 71 -14.88 -15.29 17.76
C PRO A 71 -13.40 -15.66 17.94
N LEU A 72 -12.66 -14.79 18.61
CA LEU A 72 -11.28 -15.02 18.96
C LEU A 72 -11.16 -15.89 20.21
N ALA A 73 -10.19 -16.80 20.20
CA ALA A 73 -9.80 -17.53 21.41
C ALA A 73 -9.20 -16.55 22.44
N PRO A 74 -9.21 -16.91 23.74
CA PRO A 74 -8.58 -16.08 24.76
C PRO A 74 -7.13 -15.70 24.39
N LYS A 75 -6.75 -14.45 24.66
CA LYS A 75 -5.41 -13.89 24.36
C LYS A 75 -5.06 -13.79 22.86
N HIS A 76 -6.05 -13.76 21.98
CA HIS A 76 -5.86 -13.47 20.56
C HIS A 76 -6.46 -12.12 20.20
N GLY A 77 -5.77 -11.38 19.33
CA GLY A 77 -6.21 -10.10 18.79
C GLY A 77 -6.26 -10.13 17.27
N ARG A 78 -7.05 -9.22 16.68
CA ARG A 78 -7.04 -8.92 15.25
C ARG A 78 -7.01 -7.40 15.11
N SER A 79 -6.23 -6.91 14.16
CA SER A 79 -6.18 -5.49 13.80
C SER A 79 -6.00 -5.35 12.30
N VAL A 80 -6.33 -4.17 11.80
CA VAL A 80 -6.02 -3.73 10.45
C VAL A 80 -5.21 -2.45 10.57
N CYS A 81 -4.12 -2.38 9.83
CA CYS A 81 -3.27 -1.21 9.74
C CYS A 81 -3.14 -0.76 8.27
N CYS A 82 -2.68 0.48 8.07
CA CYS A 82 -2.43 1.02 6.75
C CYS A 82 -1.02 1.59 6.65
N SER A 83 -0.45 1.57 5.45
CA SER A 83 0.72 2.37 5.12
C SER A 83 0.63 2.85 3.69
N ALA A 84 1.00 4.10 3.46
CA ALA A 84 1.21 4.66 2.13
C ALA A 84 2.71 4.88 1.88
N SER A 85 3.17 4.56 0.68
CA SER A 85 4.54 4.81 0.24
C SER A 85 4.53 5.26 -1.21
N ASP A 86 5.49 6.09 -1.59
CA ASP A 86 5.68 6.48 -2.99
C ASP A 86 6.12 5.27 -3.84
N ALA A 87 5.75 5.28 -5.13
CA ALA A 87 6.08 4.23 -6.08
C ALA A 87 7.56 4.24 -6.49
N GLY A 88 8.27 5.34 -6.24
CA GLY A 88 9.72 5.46 -6.43
C GLY A 88 10.19 6.91 -6.37
N ALA A 89 11.44 7.14 -5.99
CA ALA A 89 11.99 8.50 -5.83
C ALA A 89 12.11 9.27 -7.17
N HIS A 90 12.43 8.56 -8.25
CA HIS A 90 12.55 9.11 -9.61
C HIS A 90 12.03 8.06 -10.61
N PRO A 91 10.72 7.96 -10.85
CA PRO A 91 10.13 6.92 -11.68
C PRO A 91 10.27 7.22 -13.18
N VAL A 92 11.50 7.53 -13.63
CA VAL A 92 11.81 7.74 -15.04
C VAL A 92 12.48 6.49 -15.57
N THR A 93 11.92 5.93 -16.64
CA THR A 93 12.48 4.76 -17.32
C THR A 93 12.36 4.93 -18.84
N LEU A 94 13.17 4.18 -19.58
CA LEU A 94 13.12 4.11 -21.04
C LEU A 94 12.68 2.71 -21.45
N ALA A 95 11.79 2.64 -22.43
CA ALA A 95 11.50 1.42 -23.17
C ALA A 95 11.72 1.64 -24.66
N MET A 96 12.23 0.63 -25.36
CA MET A 96 12.35 0.62 -26.82
C MET A 96 11.54 -0.55 -27.37
N VAL A 97 10.76 -0.27 -28.42
CA VAL A 97 9.96 -1.29 -29.12
C VAL A 97 10.48 -1.40 -30.54
N GLN A 98 10.85 -2.61 -30.94
CA GLN A 98 11.27 -2.93 -32.29
C GLN A 98 10.24 -3.87 -32.92
N VAL A 99 9.67 -3.46 -34.05
CA VAL A 99 8.79 -4.30 -34.88
C VAL A 99 9.61 -4.83 -36.04
N HIS A 100 9.64 -6.15 -36.19
CA HIS A 100 10.41 -6.84 -37.23
C HIS A 100 9.58 -7.04 -38.49
N ALA A 101 10.23 -7.31 -39.62
CA ALA A 101 9.56 -7.48 -40.91
C ALA A 101 8.63 -8.70 -40.97
N ASP A 102 8.85 -9.70 -40.10
CA ASP A 102 7.99 -10.88 -39.94
C ASP A 102 6.78 -10.62 -39.00
N GLY A 103 6.63 -9.38 -38.50
CA GLY A 103 5.57 -8.98 -37.60
C GLY A 103 5.83 -9.31 -36.13
N SER A 104 6.97 -9.93 -35.79
CA SER A 104 7.37 -10.13 -34.40
C SER A 104 7.76 -8.80 -33.75
N VAL A 105 7.63 -8.72 -32.42
CA VAL A 105 7.92 -7.50 -31.63
C VAL A 105 8.92 -7.82 -30.54
N SER A 106 9.94 -6.99 -30.40
CA SER A 106 10.88 -7.01 -29.27
C SER A 106 10.71 -5.76 -28.42
N VAL A 107 10.58 -5.93 -27.11
CA VAL A 107 10.47 -4.85 -26.13
C VAL A 107 11.70 -4.88 -25.23
N PHE A 108 12.43 -3.77 -25.17
CA PHE A 108 13.57 -3.57 -24.30
C PHE A 108 13.18 -2.56 -23.21
N SER A 109 13.49 -2.85 -21.94
CA SER A 109 13.20 -1.99 -20.80
C SER A 109 14.40 -1.90 -19.88
N GLY A 110 14.60 -0.74 -19.24
CA GLY A 110 15.61 -0.55 -18.20
C GLY A 110 15.29 -1.27 -16.87
N SER A 111 14.09 -1.86 -16.75
CA SER A 111 13.68 -2.62 -15.57
C SER A 111 14.40 -3.97 -15.50
N THR A 112 14.94 -4.31 -14.33
CA THR A 112 15.49 -5.64 -14.06
C THR A 112 14.41 -6.56 -13.50
N GLU A 113 14.19 -7.71 -14.14
CA GLU A 113 13.31 -8.75 -13.61
C GLU A 113 14.01 -9.60 -12.56
N ILE A 114 13.42 -9.67 -11.35
CA ILE A 114 13.92 -10.46 -10.22
C ILE A 114 12.81 -11.28 -9.53
N GLY A 115 11.65 -11.44 -10.18
CA GLY A 115 10.48 -12.19 -9.69
C GLY A 115 9.22 -11.35 -9.51
N GLN A 116 9.27 -10.04 -9.77
CA GLN A 116 8.11 -9.15 -9.68
C GLN A 116 7.19 -9.20 -10.91
N GLY A 117 7.61 -9.86 -12.00
CA GLY A 117 6.78 -10.08 -13.18
C GLY A 117 6.79 -8.93 -14.20
N SER A 118 7.82 -8.10 -14.21
CA SER A 118 7.98 -7.00 -15.19
C SER A 118 8.00 -7.49 -16.64
N HIS A 119 8.62 -8.64 -16.94
CA HIS A 119 8.55 -9.22 -18.29
C HIS A 119 7.12 -9.60 -18.70
N THR A 120 6.34 -10.13 -17.76
CA THR A 120 4.94 -10.51 -18.00
C THR A 120 4.08 -9.27 -18.22
N VAL A 121 4.18 -8.28 -17.34
CA VAL A 121 3.36 -7.05 -17.40
C VAL A 121 3.70 -6.22 -18.64
N LEU A 122 4.97 -6.15 -19.05
CA LEU A 122 5.36 -5.42 -20.26
C LEU A 122 4.88 -6.07 -21.56
N ALA A 123 4.49 -7.35 -21.52
CA ALA A 123 3.99 -8.10 -22.67
C ALA A 123 2.45 -8.19 -22.73
N GLN A 124 1.74 -7.71 -21.71
CA GLN A 124 0.27 -7.65 -21.65
C GLN A 124 -0.28 -6.48 -22.47
#